data_AF-A0A9D3SSP1-F1
#
_entry.id   AF-A0A9D3SSP1-F1
#
_cell.length_a   1.000
_cell.length_b   1.000
_cell.length_c   1.000
_cell.angle_alpha   90.00
_cell.angle_beta   90.00
_cell.angle_gamma   90.00
#
_symmetry.space_group_name_H-M   'P 1'
#
loop_
_entity.id
_entity.type
_entity.pdbx_description
1 polymer ?
#
loop_
_entity_poly.entity_id
_entity_poly.type
_entity_poly.pdbx_seq_one_letter_code
_entity_poly.pdbx_strand_id
1 'polypeptide(L)'
;MDSSREPCPLTVGNREAGSSVRRVSRKLLLNRDINKYCRFIWRNSTSANFNRCGRASANYRTESCLGVIIPDDHLSGCVVYPHPDQPDLKVIKPDGAGLPDTDVLLYVKAQNSDKCRADSSLLAYSAHCQSDSEGRPVAGVMVICREPLSMEGFSHEHMLQTVIHELLHVLGFSKELFSKWTDRSLSSQMDKDSSHGQVIYTDESGQMRLYTPNINKALQTHLNSTHTELGAPLENQDADTRGFSSHWEARVLQGSIMTAMLAEPTLVQIDVITLSAFQDTGWYSVNLSQAQNLLWGESKTD
;
A
#
# COMPACT_ATOMS: atom_id res chain seq x y z
N MET A 1 -15.24 -37.50 -15.65
CA MET A 1 -13.89 -38.02 -15.95
C MET A 1 -13.41 -37.20 -17.13
N ASP A 2 -12.46 -36.29 -17.07
CA ASP A 2 -11.51 -35.81 -16.08
C ASP A 2 -11.18 -34.37 -16.53
N SER A 3 -11.19 -33.39 -15.62
CA SER A 3 -10.95 -31.97 -15.94
C SER A 3 -9.90 -31.44 -14.98
N SER A 4 -8.67 -31.86 -15.21
CA SER A 4 -7.46 -31.17 -14.75
C SER A 4 -7.40 -29.78 -15.38
N ARG A 5 -7.88 -28.76 -14.66
CA ARG A 5 -7.54 -27.35 -14.90
C ARG A 5 -6.62 -26.92 -13.78
N GLU A 6 -5.34 -26.82 -14.10
CA GLU A 6 -4.33 -26.14 -13.29
C GLU A 6 -4.72 -24.66 -13.11
N PRO A 7 -4.58 -24.08 -11.91
CA PRO A 7 -4.68 -22.63 -11.75
C PRO A 7 -3.41 -21.96 -12.31
N CYS A 8 -3.60 -20.98 -13.20
CA CYS A 8 -2.56 -20.13 -13.75
C CYS A 8 -1.61 -19.58 -12.66
N PRO A 9 -0.30 -19.85 -12.73
CA PRO A 9 0.68 -19.03 -12.03
C PRO A 9 0.92 -17.77 -12.88
N LEU A 10 0.43 -16.62 -12.41
CA LEU A 10 0.94 -15.33 -12.87
C LEU A 10 2.33 -15.12 -12.27
N THR A 11 3.33 -15.77 -12.86
CA THR A 11 4.73 -15.37 -12.69
C THR A 11 4.94 -14.10 -13.50
N VAL A 12 5.00 -12.93 -12.82
CA VAL A 12 5.52 -11.70 -13.43
C VAL A 12 7.04 -11.86 -13.53
N GLY A 13 7.45 -12.61 -14.55
CA GLY A 13 8.82 -12.78 -14.95
C GLY A 13 8.97 -12.34 -16.39
N ASN A 14 9.08 -11.03 -16.61
CA ASN A 14 9.77 -10.48 -17.77
C ASN A 14 10.58 -9.28 -17.30
N ARG A 15 11.90 -9.34 -17.50
CA ARG A 15 12.77 -8.18 -17.44
C ARG A 15 12.38 -7.28 -18.61
N GLU A 16 11.52 -6.29 -18.38
CA GLU A 16 11.43 -5.12 -19.24
C GLU A 16 10.83 -3.92 -18.49
N ALA A 17 11.55 -2.81 -18.61
CA ALA A 17 11.34 -1.43 -18.17
C ALA A 17 10.00 -1.03 -17.50
N GLY A 18 10.05 -0.66 -16.21
CA GLY A 18 8.95 0.09 -15.60
C GLY A 18 9.21 0.57 -14.18
N SER A 19 9.77 -0.29 -13.31
CA SER A 19 10.22 0.09 -11.98
C SER A 19 11.17 -0.96 -11.40
N SER A 20 12.09 -0.58 -10.50
CA SER A 20 12.93 -1.53 -9.76
C SER A 20 12.86 -1.30 -8.25
N VAL A 21 12.86 -2.39 -7.48
CA VAL A 21 12.79 -2.39 -6.01
C VAL A 21 14.14 -2.76 -5.42
N ARG A 22 14.52 -2.16 -4.29
CA ARG A 22 15.67 -2.62 -3.49
C ARG A 22 15.30 -3.93 -2.79
N ARG A 23 15.92 -5.04 -3.19
CA ARG A 23 15.66 -6.36 -2.60
C ARG A 23 15.98 -6.39 -1.11
N VAL A 24 15.06 -6.91 -0.29
CA VAL A 24 15.27 -7.13 1.16
C VAL A 24 15.10 -8.60 1.49
N SER A 25 16.14 -9.20 2.10
CA SER A 25 16.24 -10.59 2.55
C SER A 25 16.11 -11.66 1.45
N ARG A 26 16.76 -12.82 1.61
CA ARG A 26 16.64 -13.95 0.66
C ARG A 26 15.26 -14.63 0.73
N LYS A 27 14.50 -14.37 1.80
CA LYS A 27 13.19 -14.97 2.08
C LYS A 27 12.34 -13.97 2.87
N LEU A 28 11.14 -13.68 2.37
CA LEU A 28 10.14 -12.85 3.03
C LEU A 28 9.36 -13.69 4.04
N LEU A 29 9.32 -13.23 5.28
CA LEU A 29 8.44 -13.71 6.34
C LEU A 29 7.66 -12.52 6.89
N LEU A 30 6.34 -12.66 6.95
CA LEU A 30 5.44 -11.66 7.52
C LEU A 30 5.37 -11.82 9.04
N ASN A 31 5.26 -10.72 9.74
CA ASN A 31 5.23 -10.70 11.20
C ASN A 31 3.88 -11.16 11.75
N ARG A 32 3.91 -11.86 12.88
CA ARG A 32 2.72 -12.10 13.70
C ARG A 32 2.43 -10.88 14.56
N ASP A 33 1.15 -10.56 14.75
CA ASP A 33 0.76 -9.43 15.58
C ASP A 33 0.94 -9.79 17.06
N ILE A 34 1.90 -9.13 17.71
CA ILE A 34 2.20 -9.34 19.13
C ILE A 34 0.99 -9.09 20.02
N ASN A 35 0.09 -8.18 19.64
CA ASN A 35 -1.10 -7.91 20.44
C ASN A 35 -2.13 -9.04 20.36
N LYS A 36 -2.09 -9.87 19.31
CA LYS A 36 -2.95 -11.05 19.17
C LYS A 36 -2.36 -12.28 19.87
N TYR A 37 -1.06 -12.55 19.65
CA TYR A 37 -0.45 -13.77 20.19
C TYR A 37 0.07 -13.62 21.61
N CYS A 38 0.38 -12.40 22.07
CA CYS A 38 0.92 -12.17 23.40
C CYS A 38 -0.15 -11.73 24.38
N ARG A 39 -0.31 -12.48 25.49
CA ARG A 39 -1.23 -12.14 26.57
C ARG A 39 -0.61 -11.21 27.61
N PHE A 40 0.71 -11.27 27.77
CA PHE A 40 1.42 -10.53 28.81
C PHE A 40 2.84 -10.19 28.35
N ILE A 41 3.21 -8.92 28.49
CA ILE A 41 4.53 -8.40 28.14
C ILE A 41 5.24 -7.97 29.42
N TRP A 42 6.51 -8.32 29.57
CA TRP A 42 7.34 -7.84 30.69
C TRP A 42 7.59 -6.33 30.57
N ARG A 43 7.19 -5.56 31.58
CA ARG A 43 7.30 -4.08 31.58
C ARG A 43 8.30 -3.51 32.59
N ASN A 44 8.94 -4.36 33.39
CA ASN A 44 10.01 -3.89 34.26
C ASN A 44 11.28 -3.63 33.44
N SER A 45 11.75 -2.38 33.40
CA SER A 45 12.91 -1.96 32.62
C SER A 45 14.23 -2.57 33.08
N THR A 46 14.31 -3.05 34.33
CA THR A 46 15.51 -3.73 34.84
C THR A 46 15.57 -5.20 34.47
N SER A 47 14.50 -5.75 33.89
CA SER A 47 14.40 -7.17 33.58
C SER A 47 15.09 -7.52 32.26
N ALA A 48 15.76 -8.68 32.21
CA ALA A 48 16.44 -9.14 31.01
C ALA A 48 15.50 -9.28 29.80
N ASN A 49 14.23 -9.62 30.05
CA ASN A 49 13.20 -9.78 29.02
C ASN A 49 12.25 -8.58 28.92
N PHE A 50 12.68 -7.37 29.30
CA PHE A 50 11.91 -6.14 29.11
C PHE A 50 11.37 -6.00 27.68
N ASN A 51 10.09 -5.62 27.55
CA ASN A 51 9.32 -5.53 26.30
C ASN A 51 9.19 -6.83 25.49
N ARG A 52 9.51 -7.99 26.07
CA ARG A 52 9.28 -9.29 25.44
C ARG A 52 8.00 -9.95 25.94
N CYS A 53 7.42 -10.81 25.10
CA CYS A 53 6.22 -11.54 25.46
C CYS A 53 6.52 -12.59 26.53
N GLY A 54 5.91 -12.48 27.71
CA GLY A 54 6.08 -13.44 28.79
C GLY A 54 5.13 -14.64 28.71
N ARG A 55 3.92 -14.44 28.15
CA ARG A 55 2.91 -15.51 28.08
C ARG A 55 2.08 -15.41 26.80
N ALA A 56 1.89 -16.55 26.15
CA ALA A 56 1.08 -16.65 24.94
C ALA A 56 -0.42 -16.54 25.25
N SER A 57 -1.16 -15.99 24.31
CA SER A 57 -2.62 -15.99 24.30
C SER A 57 -3.14 -17.36 23.88
N ALA A 58 -3.95 -17.99 24.73
CA ALA A 58 -4.62 -19.26 24.41
C ALA A 58 -5.64 -19.14 23.27
N ASN A 59 -6.01 -17.92 22.88
CA ASN A 59 -6.97 -17.63 21.80
C ASN A 59 -6.29 -17.33 20.47
N TYR A 60 -4.96 -17.26 20.42
CA TYR A 60 -4.24 -17.02 19.17
C TYR A 60 -4.40 -18.22 18.23
N ARG A 61 -4.77 -17.97 16.98
CA ARG A 61 -5.02 -19.02 15.98
C ARG A 61 -4.32 -18.72 14.66
N THR A 62 -4.64 -17.58 14.06
CA THR A 62 -4.23 -17.22 12.70
C THR A 62 -3.96 -15.72 12.60
N GLU A 63 -3.12 -15.34 11.65
CA GLU A 63 -3.09 -13.95 11.18
C GLU A 63 -4.07 -13.76 10.03
N SER A 64 -4.61 -12.56 9.93
CA SER A 64 -5.46 -12.17 8.82
C SER A 64 -5.32 -10.68 8.52
N CYS A 65 -5.57 -10.35 7.27
CA CYS A 65 -5.62 -8.99 6.75
C CYS A 65 -6.82 -8.90 5.81
N LEU A 66 -7.68 -7.89 6.02
CA LEU A 66 -8.90 -7.69 5.23
C LEU A 66 -9.77 -8.97 5.10
N GLY A 67 -9.82 -9.79 6.15
CA GLY A 67 -10.57 -11.05 6.19
C GLY A 67 -9.92 -12.23 5.43
N VAL A 68 -8.75 -12.04 4.82
CA VAL A 68 -7.94 -13.11 4.24
C VAL A 68 -7.00 -13.67 5.29
N ILE A 69 -7.00 -14.99 5.47
CA ILE A 69 -6.09 -15.69 6.38
C ILE A 69 -4.71 -15.76 5.73
N ILE A 70 -3.68 -15.33 6.48
CA ILE A 70 -2.28 -15.44 6.06
C ILE A 70 -1.78 -16.84 6.46
N PRO A 71 -1.27 -17.65 5.50
CA PRO A 71 -0.74 -18.97 5.80
C PRO A 71 0.39 -18.93 6.84
N ASP A 72 0.42 -19.91 7.76
CA ASP A 72 1.50 -20.03 8.75
C ASP A 72 2.88 -20.17 8.07
N ASP A 73 2.94 -20.76 6.87
CA ASP A 73 4.17 -20.86 6.07
C ASP A 73 4.71 -19.50 5.64
N HIS A 74 3.88 -18.45 5.55
CA HIS A 74 4.33 -17.11 5.19
C HIS A 74 4.71 -16.26 6.40
N LEU A 75 4.51 -16.77 7.63
CA LEU A 75 4.67 -16.02 8.87
C LEU A 75 5.98 -16.35 9.58
N SER A 76 6.59 -15.35 10.19
CA SER A 76 7.63 -15.56 11.18
C SER A 76 7.08 -16.29 12.40
N GLY A 77 7.96 -17.01 13.09
CA GLY A 77 7.65 -17.70 14.32
C GLY A 77 7.34 -16.73 15.45
N CYS A 78 6.77 -17.25 16.52
CA CYS A 78 6.61 -16.49 17.76
C CYS A 78 7.03 -17.31 18.96
N VAL A 79 7.67 -16.63 19.90
CA VAL A 79 8.23 -17.19 21.12
C VAL A 79 7.73 -16.41 22.32
N VAL A 80 7.77 -17.05 23.48
CA VAL A 80 7.54 -16.39 24.77
C VAL A 80 8.70 -16.66 25.71
N TYR A 81 8.87 -15.75 26.67
CA TYR A 81 9.92 -15.76 27.69
C TYR A 81 9.25 -15.95 29.06
N PRO A 82 9.05 -17.22 29.51
CA PRO A 82 8.25 -17.53 30.70
C PRO A 82 8.71 -16.83 31.96
N HIS A 83 9.99 -16.45 32.02
CA HIS A 83 10.62 -15.82 33.17
C HIS A 83 11.18 -14.43 32.81
N PRO A 84 11.17 -13.48 33.76
CA PRO A 84 11.63 -12.11 33.50
C PRO A 84 13.14 -12.05 33.25
N ASP A 85 13.94 -12.76 34.06
CA ASP A 85 15.39 -12.58 34.11
C ASP A 85 16.18 -13.81 33.66
N GLN A 86 15.49 -14.82 33.12
CA GLN A 86 16.13 -16.01 32.56
C GLN A 86 16.11 -15.95 31.03
N PRO A 87 17.12 -16.55 30.37
CA PRO A 87 17.21 -16.56 28.91
C PRO A 87 16.30 -17.60 28.25
N ASP A 88 15.51 -18.35 29.02
CA ASP A 88 14.67 -19.41 28.49
C ASP A 88 13.55 -18.82 27.62
N LEU A 89 13.34 -19.50 26.48
CA LEU A 89 12.25 -19.19 25.58
C LEU A 89 11.48 -20.46 25.24
N LYS A 90 10.19 -20.28 25.00
CA LYS A 90 9.30 -21.32 24.50
C LYS A 90 8.78 -20.90 23.14
N VAL A 91 9.08 -21.72 22.13
CA VAL A 91 8.51 -21.55 20.79
C VAL A 91 7.03 -21.90 20.84
N ILE A 92 6.18 -20.96 20.42
CA ILE A 92 4.73 -21.15 20.29
C ILE A 92 4.39 -21.58 18.87
N LYS A 93 5.01 -20.93 17.89
CA LYS A 93 4.96 -21.27 16.47
C LYS A 93 6.38 -21.13 15.90
N PRO A 94 6.89 -22.11 15.14
CA PRO A 94 8.15 -21.95 14.43
C PRO A 94 7.99 -20.97 13.25
N ASP A 95 9.11 -20.57 12.66
CA ASP A 95 9.10 -19.87 11.38
C ASP A 95 8.48 -20.75 10.29
N GLY A 96 7.68 -20.13 9.42
CA GLY A 96 7.18 -20.77 8.21
C GLY A 96 8.27 -20.95 7.14
N ALA A 97 7.91 -21.64 6.06
CA ALA A 97 8.78 -21.84 4.89
C ALA A 97 9.20 -20.52 4.21
N GLY A 98 8.41 -19.45 4.37
CA GLY A 98 8.49 -18.12 3.76
C GLY A 98 8.62 -18.13 2.24
N LEU A 99 8.71 -16.93 1.68
CA LEU A 99 8.65 -16.74 0.23
C LEU A 99 10.02 -16.28 -0.29
N PRO A 100 10.74 -17.10 -1.08
CA PRO A 100 12.02 -16.69 -1.65
C PRO A 100 11.81 -15.61 -2.71
N ASP A 101 12.84 -14.77 -2.91
CA ASP A 101 12.90 -13.77 -4.01
C ASP A 101 11.63 -12.91 -4.17
N THR A 102 10.99 -12.54 -3.05
CA THR A 102 9.71 -11.83 -3.03
C THR A 102 9.86 -10.44 -2.42
N ASP A 103 9.58 -9.40 -3.22
CA ASP A 103 9.64 -8.00 -2.76
C ASP A 103 8.30 -7.52 -2.15
N VAL A 104 7.18 -7.95 -2.73
CA VAL A 104 5.81 -7.65 -2.30
C VAL A 104 4.93 -8.88 -2.51
N LEU A 105 4.09 -9.20 -1.53
CA LEU A 105 3.12 -10.30 -1.59
C LEU A 105 1.68 -9.76 -1.65
N LEU A 106 0.95 -10.10 -2.71
CA LEU A 106 -0.46 -9.75 -2.85
C LEU A 106 -1.34 -10.99 -2.69
N TYR A 107 -2.21 -10.99 -1.68
CA TYR A 107 -3.27 -11.99 -1.57
C TYR A 107 -4.51 -11.50 -2.31
N VAL A 108 -4.97 -12.27 -3.30
CA VAL A 108 -6.16 -11.92 -4.09
C VAL A 108 -7.30 -12.86 -3.73
N LYS A 109 -8.50 -12.30 -3.51
CA LYS A 109 -9.71 -13.09 -3.24
C LYS A 109 -10.91 -12.56 -4.00
N ALA A 110 -11.57 -13.40 -4.78
CA ALA A 110 -12.85 -13.08 -5.42
C ALA A 110 -14.03 -13.53 -4.54
N GLN A 111 -14.76 -12.59 -3.94
CA GLN A 111 -15.88 -12.87 -3.04
C GLN A 111 -16.95 -11.78 -3.05
N ASN A 112 -18.18 -12.13 -2.68
CA ASN A 112 -19.23 -11.15 -2.34
C ASN A 112 -19.18 -10.87 -0.83
N SER A 113 -18.30 -9.98 -0.41
CA SER A 113 -18.23 -9.50 0.98
C SER A 113 -19.40 -8.57 1.31
N ASP A 114 -19.57 -8.20 2.58
CA ASP A 114 -20.56 -7.19 2.97
C ASP A 114 -20.31 -5.85 2.27
N LYS A 115 -19.04 -5.46 2.10
CA LYS A 115 -18.66 -4.24 1.37
C LYS A 115 -19.10 -4.30 -0.11
N CYS A 116 -18.87 -5.44 -0.78
CA CYS A 116 -19.35 -5.66 -2.15
C CYS A 116 -20.90 -5.68 -2.26
N ARG A 117 -21.60 -6.11 -1.21
CA ARG A 117 -23.07 -6.11 -1.19
C ARG A 117 -23.66 -4.73 -0.91
N ALA A 118 -22.95 -3.92 -0.14
CA ALA A 118 -23.39 -2.58 0.25
C ALA A 118 -23.30 -1.58 -0.91
N ASP A 119 -22.37 -1.80 -1.84
CA ASP A 119 -22.15 -0.94 -3.00
C ASP A 119 -21.95 -1.78 -4.25
N SER A 120 -22.95 -1.78 -5.14
CA SER A 120 -22.93 -2.51 -6.41
C SER A 120 -21.97 -1.91 -7.45
N SER A 121 -21.53 -0.67 -7.25
CA SER A 121 -20.55 -0.02 -8.12
C SER A 121 -19.11 -0.36 -7.75
N LEU A 122 -18.88 -0.91 -6.54
CA LEU A 122 -17.58 -1.34 -6.08
C LEU A 122 -17.12 -2.62 -6.80
N LEU A 123 -16.08 -2.51 -7.63
CA LEU A 123 -15.53 -3.63 -8.38
C LEU A 123 -14.47 -4.40 -7.60
N ALA A 124 -13.63 -3.69 -6.85
CA ALA A 124 -12.63 -4.26 -5.97
C ALA A 124 -12.30 -3.28 -4.84
N TYR A 125 -11.60 -3.77 -3.82
CA TYR A 125 -11.00 -2.95 -2.79
C TYR A 125 -9.79 -3.67 -2.20
N SER A 126 -8.84 -2.91 -1.68
CA SER A 126 -7.59 -3.46 -1.15
C SER A 126 -7.21 -2.87 0.20
N ALA A 127 -6.17 -3.44 0.79
CA ALA A 127 -5.52 -2.90 1.97
C ALA A 127 -4.05 -3.29 2.00
N HIS A 128 -3.22 -2.36 2.47
CA HIS A 128 -1.90 -2.67 3.01
C HIS A 128 -2.02 -3.58 4.24
N CYS A 129 -1.16 -4.58 4.34
CA CYS A 129 -1.11 -5.49 5.49
C CYS A 129 0.14 -5.29 6.33
N GLN A 130 1.32 -5.24 5.71
CA GLN A 130 2.60 -5.12 6.43
C GLN A 130 3.65 -4.35 5.65
N SER A 131 4.53 -3.69 6.39
CA SER A 131 5.71 -3.00 5.88
C SER A 131 6.99 -3.65 6.41
N ASP A 132 8.09 -3.49 5.70
CA ASP A 132 9.43 -3.78 6.24
C ASP A 132 9.92 -2.68 7.21
N SER A 133 11.16 -2.83 7.68
CA SER A 133 11.79 -1.89 8.62
C SER A 133 12.04 -0.49 8.06
N GLU A 134 12.04 -0.31 6.73
CA GLU A 134 12.15 1.00 6.07
C GLU A 134 10.77 1.63 5.81
N GLY A 135 9.69 0.97 6.26
CA GLY A 135 8.32 1.42 6.06
C GLY A 135 7.70 1.00 4.73
N ARG A 136 8.47 0.36 3.84
CA ARG A 136 8.01 -0.07 2.51
C ARG A 136 6.98 -1.19 2.63
N PRO A 137 5.84 -1.11 1.92
CA PRO A 137 4.88 -2.19 1.83
C PRO A 137 5.50 -3.49 1.31
N VAL A 138 5.25 -4.60 2.02
CA VAL A 138 5.70 -5.95 1.62
C VAL A 138 4.56 -6.94 1.52
N ALA A 139 3.38 -6.61 2.04
CA ALA A 139 2.20 -7.43 1.86
C ALA A 139 0.92 -6.60 1.80
N GLY A 140 -0.01 -7.02 0.95
CA GLY A 140 -1.35 -6.46 0.86
C GLY A 140 -2.38 -7.52 0.48
N VAL A 141 -3.64 -7.13 0.56
CA VAL A 141 -4.78 -7.94 0.12
C VAL A 141 -5.59 -7.13 -0.88
N MET A 142 -6.05 -7.79 -1.94
CA MET A 142 -7.05 -7.26 -2.86
C MET A 142 -8.25 -8.21 -2.88
N VAL A 143 -9.43 -7.65 -2.67
CA VAL A 143 -10.70 -8.35 -2.81
C VAL A 143 -11.39 -7.87 -4.08
N ILE A 144 -11.66 -8.80 -4.99
CA ILE A 144 -12.46 -8.53 -6.19
C ILE A 144 -13.90 -8.94 -5.88
N CYS A 145 -14.85 -8.03 -6.10
CA CYS A 145 -16.27 -8.31 -5.94
C CYS A 145 -16.72 -9.27 -7.04
N ARG A 146 -17.40 -10.37 -6.67
CA ARG A 146 -17.74 -11.43 -7.62
C ARG A 146 -18.94 -11.05 -8.50
N GLU A 147 -19.91 -10.33 -7.94
CA GLU A 147 -21.13 -9.96 -8.67
C GLU A 147 -20.83 -9.21 -9.97
N PRO A 148 -20.01 -8.14 -9.98
CA PRO A 148 -19.74 -7.38 -11.20
C PRO A 148 -19.06 -8.18 -12.31
N LEU A 149 -18.34 -9.26 -11.97
CA LEU A 149 -17.71 -10.14 -12.96
C LEU A 149 -18.71 -10.97 -13.77
N SER A 150 -19.94 -11.12 -13.27
CA SER A 150 -20.98 -11.96 -13.89
C SER A 150 -22.12 -11.12 -14.48
N MET A 151 -22.07 -9.79 -14.37
CA MET A 151 -23.11 -8.90 -14.86
C MET A 151 -23.03 -8.68 -16.38
N GLU A 152 -24.20 -8.55 -17.00
CA GLU A 152 -24.34 -8.09 -18.38
C GLU A 152 -23.95 -6.60 -18.41
N GLY A 153 -22.76 -6.30 -18.95
CA GLY A 153 -22.13 -4.98 -18.84
C GLY A 153 -20.73 -4.98 -18.21
N PHE A 154 -20.18 -6.16 -17.88
CA PHE A 154 -18.78 -6.29 -17.48
C PHE A 154 -17.83 -5.64 -18.52
N SER A 155 -17.02 -4.69 -18.07
CA SER A 155 -15.94 -4.09 -18.86
C SER A 155 -14.60 -4.62 -18.37
N HIS A 156 -13.89 -5.33 -19.26
CA HIS A 156 -12.56 -5.83 -18.96
C HIS A 156 -11.56 -4.70 -18.67
N GLU A 157 -11.62 -3.62 -19.47
CA GLU A 157 -10.73 -2.47 -19.32
C GLU A 157 -10.95 -1.75 -17.98
N HIS A 158 -12.22 -1.55 -17.59
CA HIS A 158 -12.55 -0.95 -16.31
C HIS A 158 -12.05 -1.82 -15.16
N MET A 159 -12.26 -3.13 -15.21
CA MET A 159 -11.76 -4.06 -14.19
C MET A 159 -10.24 -4.05 -14.09
N LEU A 160 -9.52 -4.01 -15.23
CA LEU A 160 -8.06 -3.91 -15.25
C LEU A 160 -7.59 -2.62 -14.56
N GLN A 161 -8.21 -1.49 -14.87
CA GLN A 161 -7.89 -0.21 -14.25
C GLN A 161 -8.19 -0.22 -12.76
N THR A 162 -9.30 -0.80 -12.32
CA THR A 162 -9.56 -0.99 -10.89
C THR A 162 -8.51 -1.87 -10.22
N VAL A 163 -8.09 -2.98 -10.84
CA VAL A 163 -7.03 -3.82 -10.27
C VAL A 163 -5.72 -3.04 -10.15
N ILE A 164 -5.37 -2.23 -11.14
CA ILE A 164 -4.18 -1.37 -11.09
C ILE A 164 -4.32 -0.34 -9.97
N HIS A 165 -5.45 0.38 -9.88
CA HIS A 165 -5.75 1.34 -8.82
C HIS A 165 -5.58 0.72 -7.43
N GLU A 166 -6.18 -0.44 -7.19
CA GLU A 166 -6.09 -1.15 -5.92
C GLU A 166 -4.68 -1.68 -5.63
N LEU A 167 -3.94 -2.07 -6.66
CA LEU A 167 -2.53 -2.43 -6.51
C LEU A 167 -1.70 -1.21 -6.08
N LEU A 168 -1.95 -0.03 -6.65
CA LEU A 168 -1.24 1.20 -6.28
C LEU A 168 -1.48 1.60 -4.81
N HIS A 169 -2.69 1.39 -4.29
CA HIS A 169 -2.95 1.52 -2.85
C HIS A 169 -2.06 0.59 -2.01
N VAL A 170 -2.01 -0.70 -2.36
CA VAL A 170 -1.18 -1.69 -1.67
C VAL A 170 0.30 -1.30 -1.72
N LEU A 171 0.76 -0.76 -2.85
CA LEU A 171 2.16 -0.41 -3.08
C LEU A 171 2.59 0.88 -2.36
N GLY A 172 1.68 1.76 -1.95
CA GLY A 172 2.11 2.94 -1.20
C GLY A 172 1.20 4.14 -1.20
N PHE A 173 0.27 4.23 -2.16
CA PHE A 173 -0.62 5.37 -2.27
C PHE A 173 -1.81 5.20 -1.32
N SER A 174 -1.54 5.25 -0.02
CA SER A 174 -2.56 5.06 1.01
C SER A 174 -2.32 5.98 2.20
N LYS A 175 -3.40 6.50 2.80
CA LYS A 175 -3.35 7.36 3.99
C LYS A 175 -2.62 6.73 5.18
N GLU A 176 -2.63 5.40 5.29
CA GLU A 176 -1.89 4.64 6.32
C GLU A 176 -0.37 4.60 6.07
N LEU A 177 0.07 4.98 4.88
CA LEU A 177 1.43 4.86 4.40
C LEU A 177 2.10 6.21 4.10
N PHE A 178 1.34 7.28 3.88
CA PHE A 178 1.90 8.61 3.60
C PHE A 178 2.92 9.06 4.66
N SER A 179 2.66 8.80 5.95
CA SER A 179 3.61 9.14 7.03
C SER A 179 4.88 8.30 7.06
N LYS A 180 4.97 7.25 6.23
CA LYS A 180 6.15 6.37 6.13
C LYS A 180 7.00 6.69 4.91
N TRP A 181 6.59 7.62 4.05
CA TRP A 181 7.35 7.98 2.86
C TRP A 181 8.72 8.51 3.28
N THR A 182 9.76 7.94 2.69
CA THR A 182 11.14 8.31 2.99
C THR A 182 11.63 9.22 1.87
N ASP A 183 11.61 10.52 2.09
CA ASP A 183 12.21 11.45 1.14
C ASP A 183 13.74 11.31 1.19
N ARG A 184 14.32 10.62 0.19
CA ARG A 184 15.77 10.51 0.05
C ARG A 184 16.39 11.75 -0.62
N SER A 185 15.61 12.62 -1.23
CA SER A 185 16.08 13.85 -1.89
C SER A 185 16.35 15.00 -0.91
N LEU A 186 15.65 15.02 0.23
CA LEU A 186 15.93 15.96 1.33
C LEU A 186 17.22 15.63 2.11
N SER A 187 17.80 14.45 1.92
CA SER A 187 19.02 14.02 2.63
C SER A 187 20.29 14.82 2.27
N SER A 188 20.23 15.70 1.26
CA SER A 188 21.35 16.55 0.85
C SER A 188 21.26 18.03 1.26
N GLN A 189 20.15 18.54 1.80
CA GLN A 189 20.05 20.00 2.08
C GLN A 189 19.34 20.47 3.36
N MET A 190 18.85 19.60 4.24
CA MET A 190 18.46 20.04 5.59
C MET A 190 18.89 19.02 6.64
N ASP A 191 19.03 19.54 7.85
CA ASP A 191 19.59 18.92 9.05
C ASP A 191 19.30 17.42 9.21
N LYS A 192 20.28 16.71 9.77
CA LYS A 192 20.29 15.26 10.04
C LYS A 192 19.31 14.84 11.16
N ASP A 193 18.15 15.48 11.23
CA ASP A 193 17.10 15.24 12.21
C ASP A 193 15.71 15.40 11.56
N SER A 194 15.42 14.53 10.57
CA SER A 194 14.08 14.39 10.02
C SER A 194 13.72 12.91 10.01
N SER A 195 13.21 12.48 11.16
CA SER A 195 12.16 11.47 11.26
C SER A 195 11.20 11.57 10.07
N HIS A 196 10.73 10.43 9.54
CA HIS A 196 9.72 10.32 8.49
C HIS A 196 8.79 11.55 8.43
N GLY A 197 8.99 12.39 7.42
CA GLY A 197 8.34 13.70 7.35
C GLY A 197 6.85 13.57 7.10
N GLN A 198 6.05 14.41 7.76
CA GLN A 198 4.66 14.58 7.37
C GLN A 198 4.63 15.16 5.95
N VAL A 199 4.18 14.39 4.96
CA VAL A 199 4.08 14.84 3.55
C VAL A 199 2.72 15.47 3.21
N ILE A 200 1.76 15.41 4.15
CA ILE A 200 0.40 15.91 3.96
C ILE A 200 0.17 17.16 4.80
N TYR A 201 -0.25 18.24 4.14
CA TYR A 201 -0.60 19.51 4.79
C TYR A 201 -1.94 20.03 4.27
N THR A 202 -2.66 20.78 5.11
CA THR A 202 -3.87 21.51 4.73
C THR A 202 -3.47 22.88 4.21
N ASP A 203 -3.95 23.27 3.03
CA ASP A 203 -3.76 24.63 2.52
C ASP A 203 -4.77 25.63 3.14
N GLU A 204 -4.62 26.91 2.80
CA GLU A 204 -5.45 28.00 3.31
C GLU A 204 -6.96 27.84 3.02
N SER A 205 -7.31 27.07 1.99
CA SER A 205 -8.69 26.78 1.60
C SER A 205 -9.30 25.57 2.34
N GLY A 206 -8.52 24.90 3.20
CA GLY A 206 -8.92 23.65 3.82
C GLY A 206 -8.68 22.42 2.96
N GLN A 207 -8.03 22.57 1.80
CA GLN A 207 -7.73 21.45 0.90
C GLN A 207 -6.51 20.69 1.43
N MET A 208 -6.64 19.36 1.56
CA MET A 208 -5.50 18.52 1.96
C MET A 208 -4.66 18.24 0.72
N ARG A 209 -3.34 18.36 0.84
CA ARG A 209 -2.45 18.21 -0.30
C ARG A 209 -1.20 17.45 0.11
N LEU A 210 -0.67 16.70 -0.85
CA LEU A 210 0.57 15.96 -0.73
C LEU A 210 1.71 16.80 -1.31
N TYR A 211 2.67 17.13 -0.45
CA TYR A 211 3.82 17.97 -0.75
C TYR A 211 5.10 17.13 -0.76
N THR A 212 5.59 16.84 -1.95
CA THR A 212 6.90 16.20 -2.18
C THR A 212 7.55 16.78 -3.44
N PRO A 213 8.89 16.73 -3.56
CA PRO A 213 9.60 17.47 -4.61
C PRO A 213 9.19 17.08 -6.05
N ASN A 214 9.07 15.80 -6.38
CA ASN A 214 8.71 15.39 -7.74
C ASN A 214 7.21 15.60 -7.99
N ILE A 215 6.33 15.39 -7.01
CA ILE A 215 4.91 15.75 -7.13
C ILE A 215 4.73 17.24 -7.44
N ASN A 216 5.39 18.12 -6.68
CA ASN A 216 5.30 19.56 -6.90
C ASN A 216 5.73 19.93 -8.33
N LYS A 217 6.88 19.41 -8.76
CA LYS A 217 7.41 19.65 -10.11
C LYS A 217 6.48 19.11 -11.20
N ALA A 218 5.96 17.90 -11.03
CA ALA A 218 5.07 17.25 -12.00
C ALA A 218 3.77 18.06 -12.15
N LEU A 219 3.15 18.47 -11.05
CA LEU A 219 1.91 19.22 -11.09
C LEU A 219 2.09 20.66 -11.60
N GLN A 220 3.20 21.33 -11.24
CA GLN A 220 3.56 22.64 -11.81
C GLN A 220 3.68 22.57 -13.33
N THR A 221 4.35 21.53 -13.83
CA THR A 221 4.52 21.32 -15.28
C THR A 221 3.16 21.05 -15.93
N HIS A 222 2.37 20.16 -15.34
CA HIS A 222 1.04 19.77 -15.83
C HIS A 222 0.09 20.97 -15.97
N LEU A 223 0.02 21.81 -14.93
CA LEU A 223 -0.85 22.98 -14.89
C LEU A 223 -0.20 24.27 -15.44
N ASN A 224 1.05 24.20 -15.93
CA ASN A 224 1.86 25.35 -16.32
C ASN A 224 1.86 26.47 -15.26
N SER A 225 2.11 26.08 -14.01
CA SER A 225 2.09 26.96 -12.84
C SER A 225 3.48 27.32 -12.36
N THR A 226 3.68 28.57 -11.95
CA THR A 226 4.93 29.07 -11.35
C THR A 226 4.94 29.01 -9.82
N HIS A 227 3.86 28.54 -9.19
CA HIS A 227 3.76 28.45 -7.73
C HIS A 227 4.65 27.35 -7.17
N THR A 228 5.68 27.72 -6.40
CA THR A 228 6.79 26.83 -5.96
C THR A 228 6.39 25.72 -4.98
N GLU A 229 5.21 25.80 -4.37
CA GLU A 229 4.72 24.84 -3.38
C GLU A 229 3.26 24.51 -3.67
N LEU A 230 3.00 24.00 -4.87
CA LEU A 230 1.62 23.76 -5.27
C LEU A 230 1.01 22.59 -4.49
N GLY A 231 1.73 21.47 -4.30
CA GLY A 231 1.21 20.23 -3.71
C GLY A 231 0.11 19.59 -4.57
N ALA A 232 0.04 18.26 -4.61
CA ALA A 232 -1.09 17.60 -5.28
C ALA A 232 -2.29 17.46 -4.34
N PRO A 233 -3.47 17.97 -4.70
CA PRO A 233 -4.64 17.92 -3.84
C PRO A 233 -5.18 16.50 -3.72
N LEU A 234 -5.51 16.10 -2.49
CA LEU A 234 -6.14 14.82 -2.16
C LEU A 234 -7.66 15.00 -2.06
N GLU A 235 -8.41 13.95 -2.40
CA GLU A 235 -9.87 13.99 -2.27
C GLU A 235 -10.26 14.12 -0.78
N ASN A 236 -11.16 15.07 -0.50
CA ASN A 236 -11.54 15.51 0.83
C ASN A 236 -12.97 15.12 1.23
N GLN A 237 -13.83 14.75 0.26
CA GLN A 237 -15.25 14.49 0.51
C GLN A 237 -15.52 13.12 1.16
N ASP A 238 -14.64 12.15 0.98
CA ASP A 238 -14.78 10.77 1.51
C ASP A 238 -14.01 10.51 2.82
N ALA A 239 -13.62 11.57 3.52
CA ALA A 239 -12.78 11.43 4.70
C ALA A 239 -13.56 11.02 5.96
N ASP A 240 -13.65 9.72 6.22
CA ASP A 240 -13.84 9.18 7.58
C ASP A 240 -12.87 9.88 8.55
N THR A 241 -13.38 10.46 9.66
CA THR A 241 -12.76 11.03 10.90
C THR A 241 -11.36 11.70 10.92
N ARG A 242 -10.46 11.48 9.94
CA ARG A 242 -9.10 12.02 9.82
C ARG A 242 -8.92 13.01 8.65
N GLY A 243 -9.99 13.35 7.92
CA GLY A 243 -10.03 14.54 7.05
C GLY A 243 -9.35 14.47 5.67
N PHE A 244 -8.81 13.33 5.24
CA PHE A 244 -8.32 13.11 3.86
C PHE A 244 -8.44 11.65 3.40
N SER A 245 -8.48 11.44 2.09
CA SER A 245 -8.56 10.12 1.45
C SER A 245 -7.22 9.61 0.91
N SER A 246 -7.23 8.40 0.36
CA SER A 246 -6.11 7.81 -0.39
C SER A 246 -6.20 8.10 -1.89
N HIS A 247 -6.88 9.17 -2.31
CA HIS A 247 -7.12 9.47 -3.72
C HIS A 247 -6.76 10.92 -4.08
N TRP A 248 -6.51 11.17 -5.36
CA TRP A 248 -6.40 12.53 -5.88
C TRP A 248 -7.76 13.22 -5.95
N GLU A 249 -7.76 14.54 -5.73
CA GLU A 249 -8.93 15.41 -5.93
C GLU A 249 -9.30 15.47 -7.42
N ALA A 250 -10.47 14.91 -7.75
CA ALA A 250 -10.90 14.72 -9.12
C ALA A 250 -11.11 16.05 -9.87
N ARG A 251 -11.46 17.15 -9.16
CA ARG A 251 -11.60 18.47 -9.80
C ARG A 251 -10.31 18.94 -10.47
N VAL A 252 -9.14 18.52 -9.95
CA VAL A 252 -7.83 18.92 -10.48
C VAL A 252 -7.21 17.83 -11.35
N LEU A 253 -7.45 16.55 -11.04
CA LEU A 253 -6.78 15.40 -11.67
C LEU A 253 -7.75 14.38 -12.29
N GLN A 254 -8.88 14.83 -12.83
CA GLN A 254 -9.86 13.96 -13.49
C GLN A 254 -9.20 13.08 -14.58
N GLY A 255 -9.46 11.78 -14.52
CA GLY A 255 -8.85 10.81 -15.45
C GLY A 255 -7.50 10.26 -14.98
N SER A 256 -6.98 10.69 -13.83
CA SER A 256 -5.90 9.96 -13.18
C SER A 256 -6.38 8.59 -12.69
N ILE A 257 -5.53 7.58 -12.78
CA ILE A 257 -5.78 6.24 -12.24
C ILE A 257 -6.03 6.24 -10.72
N MET A 258 -5.63 7.29 -9.99
CA MET A 258 -5.79 7.37 -8.53
C MET A 258 -6.88 8.34 -8.06
N THR A 259 -7.84 8.73 -8.91
CA THR A 259 -9.07 9.40 -8.45
C THR A 259 -10.01 8.40 -7.75
N ALA A 260 -10.80 8.88 -6.77
CA ALA A 260 -11.71 8.04 -5.98
C ALA A 260 -12.78 7.33 -6.83
N MET A 261 -13.20 7.97 -7.91
CA MET A 261 -14.06 7.39 -8.93
C MET A 261 -13.30 7.38 -10.25
N LEU A 262 -13.19 6.20 -10.87
CA LEU A 262 -12.59 6.07 -12.19
C LEU A 262 -13.55 6.59 -13.26
N ALA A 263 -13.00 7.30 -14.23
CA ALA A 263 -13.73 7.76 -15.41
C ALA A 263 -13.96 6.61 -16.40
N GLU A 264 -14.51 6.93 -17.58
CA GLU A 264 -14.56 5.99 -18.69
C GLU A 264 -13.16 5.45 -19.01
N PRO A 265 -13.00 4.15 -19.33
CA PRO A 265 -11.67 3.54 -19.43
C PRO A 265 -10.71 4.23 -20.39
N THR A 266 -11.21 4.82 -21.48
CA THR A 266 -10.40 5.56 -22.46
C THR A 266 -9.78 6.84 -21.91
N LEU A 267 -10.28 7.37 -20.80
CA LEU A 267 -9.83 8.61 -20.16
C LEU A 267 -8.95 8.39 -18.93
N VAL A 268 -8.89 7.16 -18.42
CA VAL A 268 -8.12 6.82 -17.23
C VAL A 268 -6.66 6.57 -17.60
N GLN A 269 -5.74 7.26 -16.92
CA GLN A 269 -4.32 7.29 -17.22
C GLN A 269 -3.47 7.05 -15.98
N ILE A 270 -2.42 6.23 -16.11
CA ILE A 270 -1.31 6.18 -15.16
C ILE A 270 -0.45 7.41 -15.41
N ASP A 271 -0.84 8.52 -14.79
CA ASP A 271 -0.29 9.84 -15.04
C ASP A 271 1.07 10.08 -14.33
N VAL A 272 1.77 11.13 -14.77
CA VAL A 272 3.10 11.49 -14.25
C VAL A 272 3.06 11.95 -12.79
N ILE A 273 1.96 12.51 -12.28
CA ILE A 273 1.82 12.94 -10.89
C ILE A 273 1.75 11.71 -9.99
N THR A 274 0.94 10.71 -10.37
CA THR A 274 0.87 9.41 -9.69
C THR A 274 2.23 8.70 -9.70
N LEU A 275 2.91 8.61 -10.85
CA LEU A 275 4.22 7.95 -10.90
C LEU A 275 5.30 8.70 -10.09
N SER A 276 5.25 10.03 -10.06
CA SER A 276 6.12 10.86 -9.23
C SER A 276 5.87 10.61 -7.73
N ALA A 277 4.62 10.38 -7.35
CA ALA A 277 4.26 9.97 -5.99
C ALA A 277 5.01 8.71 -5.55
N PHE A 278 5.02 7.67 -6.39
CA PHE A 278 5.75 6.44 -6.12
C PHE A 278 7.26 6.65 -6.09
N GLN A 279 7.80 7.53 -6.92
CA GLN A 279 9.22 7.90 -6.87
C GLN A 279 9.59 8.58 -5.55
N ASP A 280 8.71 9.45 -5.03
CA ASP A 280 8.90 10.22 -3.79
C ASP A 280 8.72 9.38 -2.51
N THR A 281 8.12 8.18 -2.60
CA THR A 281 8.12 7.24 -1.47
C THR A 281 9.54 6.84 -1.02
N GLY A 282 10.50 6.88 -1.95
CA GLY A 282 11.86 6.36 -1.75
C GLY A 282 11.97 4.83 -1.78
N TRP A 283 10.85 4.13 -2.03
CA TRP A 283 10.78 2.66 -2.10
C TRP A 283 11.01 2.10 -3.50
N TYR A 284 10.69 2.90 -4.52
CA TYR A 284 10.69 2.48 -5.92
C TYR A 284 11.58 3.38 -6.77
N SER A 285 12.27 2.78 -7.74
CA SER A 285 12.89 3.51 -8.86
C SER A 285 11.92 3.47 -10.03
N VAL A 286 11.24 4.58 -10.32
CA VAL A 286 10.13 4.65 -11.28
C VAL A 286 10.62 5.17 -12.63
N ASN A 287 10.23 4.50 -13.72
CA ASN A 287 10.48 5.03 -15.06
C ASN A 287 9.37 6.01 -15.47
N LEU A 288 9.58 7.30 -15.24
CA LEU A 288 8.63 8.36 -15.60
C LEU A 288 8.36 8.47 -17.11
N SER A 289 9.22 7.89 -17.97
CA SER A 289 8.97 7.87 -19.43
C SER A 289 7.77 7.01 -19.83
N GLN A 290 7.25 6.18 -18.92
CA GLN A 290 6.06 5.36 -19.12
C GLN A 290 4.77 6.05 -18.65
N ALA A 291 4.87 7.28 -18.14
CA ALA A 291 3.70 8.07 -17.78
C ALA A 291 2.81 8.27 -19.01
N GLN A 292 1.51 8.06 -18.83
CA GLN A 292 0.52 8.37 -19.84
C GLN A 292 0.10 9.83 -19.72
N ASN A 293 -0.33 10.44 -20.83
CA ASN A 293 -0.70 11.85 -20.82
C ASN A 293 -2.07 12.05 -20.17
N LEU A 294 -2.10 12.81 -19.09
CA LEU A 294 -3.34 13.24 -18.44
C LEU A 294 -3.87 14.46 -19.19
N LEU A 295 -5.02 14.38 -19.84
CA LEU A 295 -5.53 15.50 -20.66
C LEU A 295 -6.20 16.59 -19.82
N TRP A 296 -6.74 16.24 -18.66
CA TRP A 296 -7.47 17.18 -17.82
C TRP A 296 -6.54 18.14 -17.10
N GLY A 297 -6.78 19.44 -17.25
CA GLY A 297 -5.95 20.48 -16.65
C GLY A 297 -4.61 20.69 -17.34
N GLU A 298 -4.29 19.91 -18.39
CA GLU A 298 -3.09 20.11 -19.19
C GLU A 298 -3.15 21.48 -19.86
N SER A 299 -2.16 22.32 -19.55
CA SER A 299 -1.99 23.59 -20.25
C SER A 299 -1.60 23.32 -21.70
N LYS A 300 -2.40 23.79 -22.66
CA LYS A 300 -1.94 23.87 -24.04
C LYS A 300 -0.84 24.93 -24.12
N THR A 301 0.31 24.58 -24.68
CA THR A 301 1.26 25.58 -25.18
C THR A 301 0.65 26.17 -26.45
N ASP A 302 0.10 27.38 -26.35
CA ASP A 302 -0.24 28.21 -27.52
C ASP A 302 1.03 28.74 -28.20
#